data_AF-A0A401TP72-F1
#
_entry.id   AF-A0A401TP72-F1
#
_cell.length_a   1.000
_cell.length_b   1.000
_cell.length_c   1.000
_cell.angle_alpha   90.00
_cell.angle_beta   90.00
_cell.angle_gamma   90.00
#
_symmetry.space_group_name_H-M   'P 1'
#
loop_
_entity.id
_entity.type
_entity.pdbx_description
1 polymer ?
#
loop_
_entity_poly.entity_id
_entity_poly.type
_entity_poly.pdbx_seq_one_letter_code
_entity_poly.pdbx_strand_id
1 'polypeptide(L)'
;MCAHREGELLCVDREGELLCVHREGQLLCVHREGELFCMFCEGELLYVHRVGELCVDREGELLCVHREGELLCVDHDGELMCAHREGELLCAHREGELLCVDSEGDLLCVHREGELLCVDREGDLLHVHREGGSLCAHCEGELLRVHREGELLCVDREGDLLRVHREGGSFCAHCEGELLRVHREGELLCVDREGELLCGDREGGSLCAHCEGELLCVHREGELLCVDRDGELLCVHREGELCTP
;
A
#
# COMPACT_ATOMS: atom_id res chain seq x y z
N MET A 1 -14.59 -24.02 20.20
CA MET A 1 -14.71 -23.79 21.66
C MET A 1 -14.66 -22.30 21.89
N CYS A 2 -15.68 -21.73 22.54
CA CYS A 2 -15.74 -20.30 22.83
C CYS A 2 -15.78 -20.09 24.34
N ALA A 3 -14.85 -19.30 24.90
CA ALA A 3 -14.76 -19.00 26.32
C ALA A 3 -14.84 -17.50 26.53
N HIS A 4 -15.78 -17.05 27.37
CA HIS A 4 -16.00 -15.64 27.68
C HIS A 4 -15.73 -15.33 29.15
N ARG A 5 -14.95 -14.28 29.43
CA ARG A 5 -14.71 -13.78 30.79
C ARG A 5 -14.42 -12.28 30.76
N GLU A 6 -15.17 -11.49 31.56
CA GLU A 6 -14.84 -10.08 31.85
C GLU A 6 -14.61 -9.18 30.60
N GLY A 7 -15.28 -9.46 29.47
CA GLY A 7 -15.10 -8.71 28.21
C GLY A 7 -14.04 -9.30 27.27
N GLU A 8 -13.46 -10.44 27.63
CA GLU A 8 -12.59 -11.24 26.78
C GLU A 8 -13.38 -12.42 26.21
N LEU A 9 -13.31 -12.63 24.89
CA LEU A 9 -13.85 -13.79 24.20
C LEU A 9 -12.72 -14.54 23.47
N LEU A 10 -12.53 -15.81 23.81
CA LEU A 10 -11.60 -16.71 23.14
C LEU A 10 -12.37 -17.73 22.32
N CYS A 11 -12.18 -17.75 21.01
CA CYS A 11 -12.76 -18.72 20.09
C CYS A 11 -11.66 -19.55 19.44
N VAL A 12 -11.69 -20.86 19.67
CA VAL A 12 -10.77 -21.82 19.04
C VAL A 12 -11.56 -22.84 18.25
N ASP A 13 -11.40 -22.83 16.94
CA ASP A 13 -11.98 -23.83 16.05
C ASP A 13 -10.92 -24.49 15.18
N ARG A 14 -11.20 -25.72 14.75
CA ARG A 14 -10.28 -26.52 13.93
C ARG A 14 -10.79 -26.72 12.52
N GLU A 15 -12.10 -26.90 12.35
CA GLU A 15 -12.73 -27.26 11.08
C GLU A 15 -14.18 -26.77 11.11
N GLY A 16 -14.53 -25.84 10.21
CA GLY A 16 -15.91 -25.40 9.98
C GLY A 16 -16.09 -23.89 9.93
N GLU A 17 -17.35 -23.47 9.93
CA GLU A 17 -17.75 -22.07 9.90
C GLU A 17 -17.81 -21.51 11.33
N LEU A 18 -17.14 -20.39 11.59
CA LEU A 18 -17.21 -19.69 12.87
C LEU A 18 -17.75 -18.28 12.66
N LEU A 19 -18.75 -17.91 13.46
CA LEU A 19 -19.30 -16.55 13.51
C LEU A 19 -19.03 -15.98 14.90
N CYS A 20 -18.17 -14.96 14.99
CA CYS A 20 -17.95 -14.21 16.22
C CYS A 20 -18.57 -12.83 16.12
N VAL A 21 -19.36 -12.48 17.12
CA VAL A 21 -19.87 -11.13 17.29
C VAL A 21 -19.49 -10.68 18.68
N HIS A 22 -18.64 -9.67 18.76
CA HIS A 22 -18.19 -9.11 20.02
C HIS A 22 -18.34 -7.59 19.98
N ARG A 23 -18.89 -7.03 21.05
CA ARG A 23 -19.27 -5.62 21.07
C ARG A 23 -18.17 -4.74 21.65
N GLU A 24 -17.64 -5.12 22.80
CA GLU A 24 -16.71 -4.30 23.57
C GLU A 24 -15.72 -5.22 24.28
N GLY A 25 -14.41 -5.03 24.10
CA GLY A 25 -13.37 -5.72 24.86
C GLY A 25 -12.31 -6.39 24.00
N GLN A 26 -11.92 -7.63 24.31
CA GLN A 26 -10.87 -8.35 23.58
C GLN A 26 -11.44 -9.63 22.95
N LEU A 27 -11.21 -9.83 21.66
CA LEU A 27 -11.57 -11.06 20.96
C LEU A 27 -10.30 -11.74 20.44
N LEU A 28 -10.09 -12.99 20.85
CA LEU A 28 -9.03 -13.86 20.31
C LEU A 28 -9.67 -14.99 19.53
N CYS A 29 -9.48 -15.00 18.21
CA CYS A 29 -9.94 -16.05 17.33
C CYS A 29 -8.74 -16.86 16.81
N VAL A 30 -8.75 -18.17 17.06
CA VAL A 30 -7.81 -19.12 16.47
C VAL A 30 -8.60 -20.12 15.65
N HIS A 31 -8.43 -20.07 14.33
CA HIS A 31 -9.12 -20.93 13.39
C HIS A 31 -8.11 -21.67 12.52
N ARG A 32 -8.39 -22.91 12.11
CA ARG A 32 -7.42 -23.69 11.33
C ARG A 32 -7.89 -23.91 9.90
N GLU A 33 -9.12 -24.34 9.65
CA GLU A 33 -9.62 -24.64 8.30
C GLU A 33 -11.13 -24.37 8.22
N GLY A 34 -11.56 -23.54 7.25
CA GLY A 34 -12.96 -23.15 7.05
C GLY A 34 -13.17 -21.63 7.11
N GLU A 35 -14.43 -21.21 7.05
CA GLU A 35 -14.80 -19.80 6.95
C GLU A 35 -14.89 -19.16 8.35
N LEU A 36 -14.32 -17.96 8.50
CA LEU A 36 -14.52 -17.13 9.68
C LEU A 36 -15.19 -15.83 9.26
N PHE A 37 -16.23 -15.47 10.01
CA PHE A 37 -16.80 -14.15 9.99
C PHE A 37 -16.72 -13.53 11.39
N CYS A 38 -15.93 -12.47 11.53
CA CYS A 38 -15.83 -11.69 12.76
C CYS A 38 -16.50 -10.34 12.58
N MET A 39 -17.40 -9.99 13.49
CA MET A 39 -17.87 -8.62 13.68
C MET A 39 -17.43 -8.14 15.04
N PHE A 40 -16.69 -7.05 15.02
CA PHE A 40 -16.20 -6.38 16.21
C PHE A 40 -16.56 -4.90 16.16
N CYS A 41 -16.88 -4.30 17.32
CA CYS A 41 -17.35 -2.92 17.37
C CYS A 41 -16.41 -1.98 18.10
N GLU A 42 -15.86 -2.37 19.25
CA GLU A 42 -14.99 -1.53 20.09
C GLU A 42 -13.95 -2.37 20.86
N GLY A 43 -12.64 -2.06 20.70
CA GLY A 43 -11.53 -2.73 21.40
C GLY A 43 -10.51 -3.45 20.50
N GLU A 44 -10.01 -4.62 20.93
CA GLU A 44 -8.89 -5.32 20.27
C GLU A 44 -9.31 -6.70 19.75
N LEU A 45 -9.00 -7.00 18.48
CA LEU A 45 -9.21 -8.30 17.86
C LEU A 45 -7.86 -8.90 17.41
N LEU A 46 -7.49 -10.05 18.00
CA LEU A 46 -6.40 -10.88 17.51
C LEU A 46 -6.96 -12.09 16.77
N TYR A 47 -6.64 -12.18 15.48
CA TYR A 47 -7.05 -13.27 14.62
C TYR A 47 -5.86 -14.04 14.06
N VAL A 48 -5.81 -15.35 14.35
CA VAL A 48 -4.80 -16.27 13.82
C VAL A 48 -5.48 -17.38 13.04
N HIS A 49 -5.10 -17.52 11.77
CA HIS A 49 -5.72 -18.51 10.90
C HIS A 49 -4.81 -19.09 9.84
N ARG A 50 -5.29 -20.16 9.20
CA ARG A 50 -4.61 -20.76 8.05
C ARG A 50 -5.24 -20.36 6.72
N VAL A 51 -6.56 -20.21 6.69
CA VAL A 51 -7.41 -19.79 5.55
C VAL A 51 -8.53 -18.95 6.13
N GLY A 52 -8.73 -17.74 5.60
CA GLY A 52 -9.67 -16.74 6.14
C GLY A 52 -10.60 -16.29 5.04
N GLU A 53 -11.65 -15.56 5.40
CA GLU A 53 -12.54 -14.96 4.40
C GLU A 53 -13.08 -13.57 4.80
N LEU A 54 -13.40 -13.26 6.08
CA LEU A 54 -13.90 -11.91 6.43
C LEU A 54 -13.76 -11.47 7.90
N CYS A 55 -13.18 -10.29 8.11
CA CYS A 55 -13.22 -9.53 9.37
C CYS A 55 -13.84 -8.14 9.15
N VAL A 56 -14.82 -7.79 9.98
CA VAL A 56 -15.43 -6.46 9.99
C VAL A 56 -15.19 -5.84 11.36
N ASP A 57 -14.46 -4.75 11.37
CA ASP A 57 -14.24 -3.89 12.52
C ASP A 57 -14.99 -2.57 12.35
N ARG A 58 -15.18 -1.84 13.45
CA ARG A 58 -15.82 -0.54 13.42
C ARG A 58 -14.93 0.48 14.12
N GLU A 59 -14.48 0.18 15.32
CA GLU A 59 -13.59 1.04 16.09
C GLU A 59 -12.62 0.16 16.88
N GLY A 60 -11.33 0.14 16.53
CA GLY A 60 -10.42 -0.74 17.25
C GLY A 60 -9.08 -1.04 16.59
N GLU A 61 -8.41 -2.01 17.20
CA GLU A 61 -7.14 -2.57 16.71
C GLU A 61 -7.38 -4.01 16.25
N LEU A 62 -7.08 -4.28 14.98
CA LEU A 62 -7.17 -5.61 14.38
C LEU A 62 -5.78 -6.13 14.05
N LEU A 63 -5.38 -7.24 14.68
CA LEU A 63 -4.16 -7.97 14.33
C LEU A 63 -4.54 -9.30 13.66
N CYS A 64 -4.24 -9.43 12.38
CA CYS A 64 -4.50 -10.60 11.56
C CYS A 64 -3.19 -11.30 11.18
N VAL A 65 -3.11 -12.60 11.45
CA VAL A 65 -2.00 -13.45 11.00
C VAL A 65 -2.56 -14.62 10.22
N HIS A 66 -2.20 -14.74 8.95
CA HIS A 66 -2.51 -15.91 8.13
C HIS A 66 -1.33 -16.49 7.40
N ARG A 67 -1.55 -17.70 6.90
CA ARG A 67 -0.57 -18.42 6.10
C ARG A 67 -0.94 -18.45 4.63
N GLU A 68 -2.18 -18.78 4.32
CA GLU A 68 -2.72 -19.01 2.98
C GLU A 68 -4.13 -18.38 2.90
N GLY A 69 -4.61 -18.04 1.70
CA GLY A 69 -6.01 -17.66 1.45
C GLY A 69 -6.28 -16.16 1.35
N GLU A 70 -7.56 -15.81 1.33
CA GLU A 70 -8.03 -14.44 1.09
C GLU A 70 -8.50 -13.79 2.39
N LEU A 71 -8.06 -12.59 2.72
CA LEU A 71 -8.58 -11.86 3.88
C LEU A 71 -9.26 -10.58 3.42
N LEU A 72 -10.56 -10.46 3.70
CA LEU A 72 -11.28 -9.19 3.55
C LEU A 72 -11.41 -8.51 4.91
N CYS A 73 -10.84 -7.32 5.05
CA CYS A 73 -10.95 -6.46 6.21
C CYS A 73 -11.74 -5.20 5.85
N VAL A 74 -12.83 -4.95 6.58
CA VAL A 74 -13.61 -3.71 6.47
C VAL A 74 -13.61 -3.04 7.83
N ASP A 75 -13.15 -1.80 7.88
CA ASP A 75 -13.02 -1.05 9.11
C ASP A 75 -13.47 0.41 8.93
N HIS A 76 -13.99 1.01 10.00
CA HIS A 76 -14.40 2.42 9.97
C HIS A 76 -13.25 3.28 10.44
N ASP A 77 -12.87 3.16 11.71
CA ASP A 77 -11.87 3.98 12.38
C ASP A 77 -10.95 3.08 13.21
N GLY A 78 -9.71 2.84 12.79
CA GLY A 78 -8.86 1.90 13.52
C GLY A 78 -7.46 1.67 12.99
N GLU A 79 -6.77 0.74 13.63
CA GLU A 79 -5.45 0.25 13.21
C GLU A 79 -5.58 -1.21 12.76
N LEU A 80 -5.11 -1.51 11.56
CA LEU A 80 -5.03 -2.88 11.04
C LEU A 80 -3.57 -3.28 10.87
N MET A 81 -3.19 -4.36 11.53
CA MET A 81 -1.92 -5.03 11.31
C MET A 81 -2.16 -6.41 10.71
N CYS A 82 -1.68 -6.61 9.49
CA CYS A 82 -1.76 -7.88 8.78
C CYS A 82 -0.36 -8.45 8.54
N ALA A 83 -0.20 -9.74 8.84
CA ALA A 83 0.96 -10.51 8.44
C ALA A 83 0.50 -11.77 7.71
N HIS A 84 0.92 -11.91 6.45
CA HIS A 84 0.67 -13.11 5.69
C HIS A 84 1.90 -13.64 4.95
N ARG A 85 1.74 -14.84 4.42
CA ARG A 85 2.81 -15.55 3.71
C ARG A 85 2.43 -15.77 2.26
N GLU A 86 1.23 -16.29 2.03
CA GLU A 86 0.67 -16.60 0.71
C GLU A 86 -0.78 -16.12 0.70
N GLY A 87 -1.22 -15.37 -0.32
CA GLY A 87 -2.64 -15.07 -0.53
C GLY A 87 -2.99 -13.65 -0.94
N GLU A 88 -4.24 -13.26 -0.73
CA GLU A 88 -4.74 -11.93 -1.09
C GLU A 88 -5.28 -11.21 0.16
N LEU A 89 -4.95 -9.93 0.32
CA LEU A 89 -5.50 -9.08 1.36
C LEU A 89 -6.26 -7.92 0.73
N LEU A 90 -7.55 -7.82 1.05
CA LEU A 90 -8.40 -6.73 0.64
C LEU A 90 -8.81 -5.92 1.87
N CYS A 91 -8.36 -4.67 1.92
CA CYS A 91 -8.62 -3.74 3.02
C CYS A 91 -9.43 -2.53 2.54
N ALA A 92 -10.53 -2.24 3.24
CA ALA A 92 -11.32 -1.04 3.04
C ALA A 92 -11.48 -0.30 4.37
N HIS A 93 -10.89 0.89 4.48
CA HIS A 93 -10.95 1.73 5.67
C HIS A 93 -11.50 3.11 5.35
N ARG A 94 -12.17 3.71 6.33
CA ARG A 94 -12.55 5.12 6.24
C ARG A 94 -11.47 6.02 6.83
N GLU A 95 -11.06 5.77 8.06
CA GLU A 95 -10.05 6.53 8.80
C GLU A 95 -9.13 5.53 9.51
N GLY A 96 -7.80 5.66 9.43
CA GLY A 96 -6.93 4.73 10.16
C GLY A 96 -5.54 4.47 9.59
N GLU A 97 -4.86 3.51 10.20
CA GLU A 97 -3.52 3.07 9.79
C GLU A 97 -3.54 1.58 9.39
N LEU A 98 -2.88 1.26 8.28
CA LEU A 98 -2.68 -0.11 7.84
C LEU A 98 -1.19 -0.43 7.80
N LEU A 99 -0.80 -1.47 8.55
CA LEU A 99 0.50 -2.10 8.45
C LEU A 99 0.33 -3.50 7.85
N CYS A 100 0.87 -3.72 6.66
CA CYS A 100 0.91 -5.04 6.03
C CYS A 100 2.34 -5.54 5.84
N VAL A 101 2.57 -6.80 6.21
CA VAL A 101 3.79 -7.53 5.90
C VAL A 101 3.44 -8.80 5.16
N ASP A 102 3.94 -8.94 3.93
CA ASP A 102 3.74 -10.11 3.10
C ASP A 102 5.06 -10.70 2.58
N SER A 103 5.01 -11.99 2.23
CA SER A 103 6.05 -12.68 1.50
C SER A 103 5.67 -12.95 0.03
N GLU A 104 4.44 -13.36 -0.25
CA GLU A 104 3.97 -13.77 -1.59
C GLU A 104 2.45 -13.50 -1.70
N GLY A 105 2.01 -12.48 -2.45
CA GLY A 105 0.58 -12.19 -2.48
C GLY A 105 0.17 -10.81 -2.99
N ASP A 106 -1.13 -10.62 -3.13
CA ASP A 106 -1.70 -9.39 -3.65
C ASP A 106 -2.36 -8.57 -2.53
N LEU A 107 -2.05 -7.28 -2.49
CA LEU A 107 -2.62 -6.34 -1.52
C LEU A 107 -3.46 -5.28 -2.23
N LEU A 108 -4.75 -5.24 -1.91
CA LEU A 108 -5.66 -4.18 -2.36
C LEU A 108 -6.15 -3.36 -1.18
N CYS A 109 -5.75 -2.09 -1.14
CA CYS A 109 -6.09 -1.16 -0.07
C CYS A 109 -6.87 0.04 -0.60
N VAL A 110 -8.02 0.30 0.00
CA VAL A 110 -8.82 1.51 -0.28
C VAL A 110 -9.05 2.27 1.02
N HIS A 111 -8.47 3.46 1.11
CA HIS A 111 -8.60 4.35 2.27
C HIS A 111 -9.24 5.68 1.88
N ARG A 112 -10.03 6.27 2.77
CA ARG A 112 -10.44 7.68 2.60
C ARG A 112 -9.41 8.60 3.26
N GLU A 113 -9.12 8.42 4.53
CA GLU A 113 -8.14 9.17 5.31
C GLU A 113 -7.24 8.16 6.04
N GLY A 114 -5.91 8.28 5.96
CA GLY A 114 -5.05 7.35 6.68
C GLY A 114 -3.63 7.16 6.14
N GLU A 115 -2.90 6.25 6.78
CA GLU A 115 -1.54 5.89 6.40
C GLU A 115 -1.43 4.40 6.06
N LEU A 116 -0.68 4.08 5.01
CA LEU A 116 -0.29 2.71 4.65
C LEU A 116 1.21 2.52 4.85
N LEU A 117 1.58 1.50 5.61
CA LEU A 117 2.91 0.91 5.61
C LEU A 117 2.83 -0.51 5.07
N CYS A 118 3.46 -0.78 3.94
CA CYS A 118 3.51 -2.12 3.35
C CYS A 118 4.96 -2.56 3.12
N VAL A 119 5.27 -3.79 3.52
CA VAL A 119 6.53 -4.44 3.21
C VAL A 119 6.22 -5.77 2.56
N ASP A 120 6.69 -5.93 1.33
CA ASP A 120 6.41 -7.10 0.53
C ASP A 120 7.68 -7.60 -0.17
N ARG A 121 7.71 -8.91 -0.40
CA ARG A 121 8.72 -9.55 -1.22
C ARG A 121 8.26 -9.76 -2.66
N GLU A 122 7.09 -10.36 -2.86
CA GLU A 122 6.64 -10.80 -4.18
C GLU A 122 5.13 -10.61 -4.29
N GLY A 123 4.68 -9.83 -5.27
CA GLY A 123 3.26 -9.72 -5.63
C GLY A 123 2.80 -8.29 -5.90
N ASP A 124 1.49 -8.14 -6.12
CA ASP A 124 0.93 -6.90 -6.64
C ASP A 124 0.27 -6.07 -5.53
N LEU A 125 0.64 -4.79 -5.42
CA LEU A 125 -0.01 -3.85 -4.51
C LEU A 125 -0.76 -2.76 -5.26
N LEU A 126 -2.07 -2.73 -5.03
CA LEU A 126 -2.97 -1.66 -5.42
C LEU A 126 -3.39 -0.84 -4.21
N HIS A 127 -2.96 0.41 -4.14
CA HIS A 127 -3.36 1.34 -3.08
C HIS A 127 -4.07 2.56 -3.65
N VAL A 128 -5.30 2.79 -3.19
CA VAL A 128 -6.09 3.98 -3.51
C VAL A 128 -6.39 4.72 -2.22
N HIS A 129 -5.96 5.99 -2.11
CA HIS A 129 -6.43 6.84 -1.03
C HIS A 129 -6.80 8.25 -1.45
N ARG A 130 -7.64 8.90 -0.64
CA ARG A 130 -8.00 10.30 -0.85
C ARG A 130 -7.05 11.25 -0.12
N GLU A 131 -6.84 11.07 1.17
CA GLU A 131 -6.00 11.95 1.99
C GLU A 131 -5.07 11.09 2.87
N GLY A 132 -3.77 11.38 2.89
CA GLY A 132 -2.83 10.76 3.83
C GLY A 132 -1.46 10.40 3.26
N GLY A 133 -0.88 9.30 3.72
CA GLY A 133 0.50 8.89 3.40
C GLY A 133 0.60 7.45 2.97
N SER A 134 1.62 7.12 2.17
CA SER A 134 2.01 5.72 2.00
C SER A 134 3.52 5.53 1.96
N LEU A 135 3.98 4.52 2.69
CA LEU A 135 5.33 3.98 2.60
C LEU A 135 5.21 2.53 2.17
N CYS A 136 5.78 2.17 1.03
CA CYS A 136 5.89 0.76 0.69
C CYS A 136 7.29 0.42 0.19
N ALA A 137 7.73 -0.77 0.57
CA ALA A 137 8.97 -1.37 0.15
C ALA A 137 8.65 -2.73 -0.49
N HIS A 138 8.84 -2.86 -1.80
CA HIS A 138 8.64 -4.12 -2.53
C HIS A 138 9.96 -4.63 -3.09
N CYS A 139 10.12 -5.95 -3.14
CA CYS A 139 11.24 -6.55 -3.84
C CYS A 139 10.88 -6.85 -5.30
N GLU A 140 9.76 -7.51 -5.56
CA GLU A 140 9.34 -7.93 -6.91
C GLU A 140 7.81 -7.78 -7.06
N GLY A 141 7.33 -7.25 -8.21
CA GLY A 141 5.90 -7.21 -8.56
C GLY A 141 5.41 -5.89 -9.16
N GLU A 142 4.09 -5.74 -9.30
CA GLU A 142 3.47 -4.50 -9.79
C GLU A 142 2.95 -3.62 -8.65
N LEU A 143 3.19 -2.32 -8.74
CA LEU A 143 2.69 -1.34 -7.77
C LEU A 143 1.87 -0.25 -8.44
N LEU A 144 0.58 -0.22 -8.10
CA LEU A 144 -0.33 0.83 -8.52
C LEU A 144 -0.77 1.67 -7.33
N ARG A 145 -0.42 2.95 -7.37
CA ARG A 145 -0.74 3.93 -6.32
C ARG A 145 -1.51 5.11 -6.88
N VAL A 146 -2.72 5.33 -6.37
CA VAL A 146 -3.62 6.42 -6.81
C VAL A 146 -4.05 7.25 -5.61
N HIS A 147 -3.60 8.50 -5.61
CA HIS A 147 -3.75 9.38 -4.46
C HIS A 147 -4.28 10.76 -4.85
N ARG A 148 -5.11 11.36 -4.01
CA ARG A 148 -5.58 12.72 -4.26
C ARG A 148 -4.69 13.74 -3.55
N GLU A 149 -4.50 13.60 -2.24
CA GLU A 149 -3.70 14.52 -1.43
C GLU A 149 -2.81 13.69 -0.50
N GLY A 150 -1.47 13.87 -0.55
CA GLY A 150 -0.60 13.08 0.32
C GLY A 150 0.89 13.03 -0.02
N GLU A 151 1.64 12.33 0.84
CA GLU A 151 3.06 12.02 0.63
C GLU A 151 3.26 10.53 0.35
N LEU A 152 4.09 10.22 -0.65
CA LEU A 152 4.32 8.85 -1.11
C LEU A 152 5.81 8.50 -1.10
N LEU A 153 6.15 7.40 -0.43
CA LEU A 153 7.49 6.82 -0.44
C LEU A 153 7.45 5.38 -0.96
N CYS A 154 8.33 5.12 -1.92
CA CYS A 154 8.57 3.84 -2.60
C CYS A 154 10.02 3.47 -2.46
N VAL A 155 10.26 2.20 -2.15
CA VAL A 155 11.55 1.59 -2.42
C VAL A 155 11.27 0.26 -3.08
N ASP A 156 11.53 0.19 -4.38
CA ASP A 156 11.18 -0.97 -5.17
C ASP A 156 12.45 -1.48 -5.87
N ARG A 157 12.64 -2.79 -5.86
CA ARG A 157 13.86 -3.38 -6.44
C ARG A 157 13.62 -3.77 -7.89
N GLU A 158 12.63 -4.59 -8.16
CA GLU A 158 12.34 -5.12 -9.49
C GLU A 158 10.83 -5.04 -9.76
N GLY A 159 10.42 -4.50 -10.92
CA GLY A 159 9.01 -4.50 -11.35
C GLY A 159 8.47 -3.16 -11.81
N ASP A 160 7.15 -3.09 -12.02
CA ASP A 160 6.49 -1.96 -12.66
C ASP A 160 5.75 -1.09 -11.65
N LEU A 161 6.03 0.21 -11.70
CA LEU A 161 5.51 1.20 -10.76
C LEU A 161 4.65 2.23 -11.48
N LEU A 162 3.36 2.25 -11.17
CA LEU A 162 2.44 3.29 -11.64
C LEU A 162 1.96 4.16 -10.48
N ARG A 163 2.23 5.47 -10.58
CA ARG A 163 1.82 6.46 -9.57
C ARG A 163 1.05 7.58 -10.20
N VAL A 164 -0.13 7.82 -9.63
CA VAL A 164 -0.95 8.96 -9.99
C VAL A 164 -1.24 9.73 -8.71
N HIS A 165 -0.77 10.97 -8.62
CA HIS A 165 -1.21 11.85 -7.54
C HIS A 165 -1.69 13.20 -8.06
N ARG A 166 -2.65 13.81 -7.35
CA ARG A 166 -3.14 15.13 -7.70
C ARG A 166 -2.35 16.22 -6.97
N GLU A 167 -2.21 16.13 -5.67
CA GLU A 167 -1.54 17.13 -4.82
C GLU A 167 -0.60 16.43 -3.82
N GLY A 168 0.65 16.89 -3.71
CA GLY A 168 1.57 16.43 -2.67
C GLY A 168 3.00 16.13 -3.14
N GLY A 169 3.69 15.24 -2.43
CA GLY A 169 5.08 14.89 -2.69
C GLY A 169 5.25 13.40 -2.99
N SER A 170 6.15 13.05 -3.91
CA SER A 170 6.54 11.65 -4.08
C SER A 170 8.05 11.46 -4.17
N PHE A 171 8.53 10.44 -3.46
CA PHE A 171 9.90 9.95 -3.54
C PHE A 171 9.86 8.46 -3.92
N CYS A 172 10.48 8.07 -5.05
CA CYS A 172 10.88 6.67 -5.23
C CYS A 172 12.37 6.51 -5.44
N ALA A 173 12.85 5.42 -4.87
CA ALA A 173 14.03 4.73 -5.35
C ALA A 173 13.57 3.43 -6.03
N HIS A 174 13.98 3.24 -7.27
CA HIS A 174 13.67 2.05 -8.05
C HIS A 174 14.97 1.53 -8.71
N CYS A 175 15.15 0.21 -8.72
CA CYS A 175 16.38 -0.38 -9.25
C CYS A 175 16.24 -0.87 -10.69
N GLU A 176 15.20 -1.67 -11.00
CA GLU A 176 15.02 -2.33 -12.30
C GLU A 176 13.53 -2.41 -12.70
N GLY A 177 13.15 -2.00 -13.92
CA GLY A 177 11.76 -2.09 -14.45
C GLY A 177 11.19 -0.79 -15.05
N GLU A 178 9.86 -0.67 -15.13
CA GLU A 178 9.19 0.52 -15.66
C GLU A 178 8.60 1.40 -14.54
N LEU A 179 8.86 2.72 -14.59
CA LEU A 179 8.27 3.68 -13.65
C LEU A 179 7.49 4.75 -14.40
N LEU A 180 6.16 4.75 -14.20
CA LEU A 180 5.26 5.78 -14.70
C LEU A 180 4.72 6.63 -13.55
N ARG A 181 4.97 7.94 -13.63
CA ARG A 181 4.52 8.94 -12.67
C ARG A 181 3.76 10.06 -13.33
N VAL A 182 2.55 10.31 -12.84
CA VAL A 182 1.69 11.38 -13.32
C VAL A 182 1.20 12.22 -12.17
N HIS A 183 1.59 13.49 -12.18
CA HIS A 183 1.30 14.40 -11.10
C HIS A 183 0.72 15.73 -11.59
N ARG A 184 -0.19 16.29 -10.80
CA ARG A 184 -0.81 17.58 -11.15
C ARG A 184 -0.09 18.73 -10.45
N GLU A 185 0.04 18.68 -9.13
CA GLU A 185 0.64 19.73 -8.30
C GLU A 185 1.54 19.06 -7.25
N GLY A 186 2.87 19.28 -7.30
CA GLY A 186 3.75 18.60 -6.35
C GLY A 186 5.25 18.68 -6.56
N GLU A 187 5.98 18.02 -5.66
CA GLU A 187 7.43 17.78 -5.78
C GLU A 187 7.72 16.31 -6.02
N LEU A 188 8.60 16.03 -6.99
CA LEU A 188 9.03 14.68 -7.32
C LEU A 188 10.52 14.50 -7.11
N LEU A 189 10.85 13.37 -6.48
CA LEU A 189 12.17 12.81 -6.42
C LEU A 189 12.12 11.38 -6.96
N CYS A 190 12.91 11.14 -8.01
CA CYS A 190 13.05 9.84 -8.64
C CYS A 190 14.53 9.47 -8.68
N VAL A 191 14.86 8.28 -8.17
CA VAL A 191 16.18 7.68 -8.32
C VAL A 191 15.98 6.32 -8.97
N ASP A 192 16.40 6.21 -10.21
CA ASP A 192 16.22 5.02 -11.04
C ASP A 192 17.60 4.55 -11.51
N ARG A 193 17.88 3.26 -11.33
CA ARG A 193 19.15 2.68 -11.78
C ARG A 193 19.07 2.17 -13.20
N GLU A 194 18.12 1.29 -13.49
CA GLU A 194 18.00 0.64 -14.79
C GLU A 194 16.52 0.58 -15.18
N GLY A 195 16.14 1.11 -16.34
CA GLY A 195 14.77 0.97 -16.85
C GLY A 195 14.19 2.19 -17.57
N GLU A 196 12.88 2.15 -17.77
CA GLU A 196 12.13 3.22 -18.44
C GLU A 196 11.43 4.11 -17.41
N LEU A 197 11.71 5.42 -17.44
CA LEU A 197 11.09 6.40 -16.58
C LEU A 197 10.22 7.37 -17.39
N LEU A 198 8.94 7.40 -17.06
CA LEU A 198 7.93 8.27 -17.65
C LEU A 198 7.40 9.20 -16.57
N CYS A 199 7.82 10.47 -16.61
CA CYS A 199 7.41 11.48 -15.65
C CYS A 199 6.54 12.56 -16.32
N GLY A 200 5.39 12.88 -15.73
CA GLY A 200 4.43 13.81 -16.31
C GLY A 200 3.84 14.74 -15.27
N ASP A 201 4.25 16.01 -15.27
CA ASP A 201 3.79 17.00 -14.29
C ASP A 201 3.10 18.20 -14.93
N ARG A 202 2.08 18.71 -14.24
CA ARG A 202 1.44 19.96 -14.65
C ARG A 202 2.07 21.17 -13.97
N GLU A 203 2.22 21.17 -12.65
CA GLU A 203 2.75 22.26 -11.84
C GLU A 203 3.66 21.69 -10.74
N GLY A 204 4.92 22.12 -10.62
CA GLY A 204 5.79 21.57 -9.57
C GLY A 204 7.31 21.62 -9.81
N GLY A 205 8.03 20.86 -8.98
CA GLY A 205 9.47 20.63 -9.09
C GLY A 205 9.76 19.14 -9.24
N SER A 206 10.68 18.79 -10.14
CA SER A 206 11.03 17.39 -10.42
C SER A 206 12.54 17.20 -10.45
N LEU A 207 13.00 16.20 -9.71
CA LEU A 207 14.39 15.82 -9.56
C LEU A 207 14.51 14.34 -9.93
N CYS A 208 15.09 14.07 -11.09
CA CYS A 208 15.30 12.71 -11.58
C CYS A 208 16.80 12.42 -11.65
N ALA A 209 17.23 11.36 -10.96
CA ALA A 209 18.56 10.79 -11.12
C ALA A 209 18.40 9.43 -11.76
N HIS A 210 18.84 9.31 -13.02
CA HIS A 210 18.68 8.11 -13.84
C HIS A 210 20.05 7.64 -14.30
N CYS A 211 20.34 6.35 -14.12
CA CYS A 211 21.66 5.80 -14.46
C CYS A 211 21.68 5.18 -15.86
N GLU A 212 20.75 4.27 -16.18
CA GLU A 212 20.73 3.52 -17.45
C GLU A 212 19.29 3.29 -17.97
N GLY A 213 19.02 3.51 -19.26
CA GLY A 213 17.72 3.26 -19.90
C GLY A 213 17.08 4.46 -20.61
N GLU A 214 15.75 4.57 -20.60
CA GLU A 214 15.01 5.66 -21.27
C GLU A 214 14.34 6.57 -20.25
N LEU A 215 14.45 7.88 -20.44
CA LEU A 215 13.87 8.91 -19.58
C LEU A 215 13.03 9.87 -20.42
N LEU A 216 11.70 9.81 -20.26
CA LEU A 216 10.75 10.75 -20.82
C LEU A 216 10.13 11.61 -19.72
N CYS A 217 10.36 12.91 -19.78
CA CYS A 217 9.78 13.86 -18.84
C CYS A 217 8.98 14.96 -19.56
N VAL A 218 7.73 15.15 -19.11
CA VAL A 218 6.79 16.11 -19.68
C VAL A 218 6.31 17.03 -18.58
N HIS A 219 6.69 18.31 -18.64
CA HIS A 219 6.25 19.30 -17.67
C HIS A 219 5.58 20.49 -18.34
N ARG A 220 4.48 20.95 -17.74
CA ARG A 220 3.82 22.17 -18.21
C ARG A 220 4.41 23.43 -17.56
N GLU A 221 4.46 23.48 -16.23
CA GLU A 221 4.93 24.61 -15.43
C GLU A 221 5.81 24.08 -14.27
N GLY A 222 7.08 24.49 -14.17
CA GLY A 222 7.95 23.98 -13.10
C GLY A 222 9.46 24.00 -13.33
N GLU A 223 10.20 23.42 -12.39
CA GLU A 223 11.64 23.16 -12.50
C GLU A 223 11.88 21.67 -12.72
N LEU A 224 12.72 21.31 -13.70
CA LEU A 224 13.21 19.95 -13.90
C LEU A 224 14.73 19.94 -13.82
N LEU A 225 15.24 19.08 -12.95
CA LEU A 225 16.65 18.73 -12.91
C LEU A 225 16.79 17.22 -13.11
N CYS A 226 17.37 16.86 -14.26
CA CYS A 226 17.68 15.49 -14.61
C CYS A 226 19.19 15.29 -14.56
N VAL A 227 19.62 14.26 -13.85
CA VAL A 227 20.98 13.72 -13.96
C VAL A 227 20.85 12.38 -14.66
N ASP A 228 21.15 12.35 -15.95
CA ASP A 228 21.21 11.13 -16.76
C ASP A 228 22.68 10.78 -16.98
N ARG A 229 23.04 9.51 -16.78
CA ARG A 229 24.42 9.05 -16.94
C ARG A 229 24.63 8.31 -18.26
N ASP A 230 23.78 7.33 -18.55
CA ASP A 230 23.94 6.41 -19.68
C ASP A 230 22.55 5.99 -20.24
N GLY A 231 21.77 6.94 -20.78
CA GLY A 231 20.43 6.69 -21.33
C GLY A 231 19.95 7.61 -22.46
N GLU A 232 18.73 7.38 -22.96
CA GLU A 232 18.04 8.31 -23.87
C GLU A 232 17.15 9.28 -23.07
N LEU A 233 17.43 10.58 -23.18
CA LEU A 233 16.66 11.64 -22.51
C LEU A 233 15.77 12.41 -23.49
N LEU A 234 14.46 12.40 -23.25
CA LEU A 234 13.52 13.30 -23.90
C LEU A 234 12.78 14.17 -22.87
N CYS A 235 13.01 15.48 -22.93
CA CYS A 235 12.32 16.46 -22.07
C CYS A 235 11.41 17.37 -22.91
N VAL A 236 10.15 17.48 -22.50
CA VAL A 236 9.17 18.40 -23.11
C VAL A 236 8.70 19.39 -22.04
N HIS A 237 9.07 20.66 -22.20
CA HIS A 237 8.67 21.74 -21.29
C HIS A 237 7.89 22.83 -22.03
N ARG A 238 6.80 23.31 -21.42
CA ARG A 238 6.04 24.45 -21.95
C ARG A 238 6.49 25.78 -21.32
N GLU A 239 6.59 25.84 -20.00
CA GLU A 239 7.06 27.00 -19.23
C GLU A 239 7.89 26.50 -18.02
N GLY A 240 9.14 26.94 -17.85
CA GLY A 240 10.02 26.43 -16.78
C GLY A 240 11.52 26.51 -17.10
N GLU A 241 12.35 26.19 -16.12
CA GLU A 241 13.81 26.06 -16.28
C GLU A 241 14.21 24.58 -16.31
N LEU A 242 15.00 24.21 -17.34
CA LEU A 242 15.61 22.89 -17.46
C LEU A 242 17.07 23.00 -17.03
N CYS A 243 17.46 22.27 -16.00
CA CYS A 243 18.86 22.08 -15.62
C CYS A 243 19.28 20.64 -15.93
N THR A 244 19.99 20.46 -17.04
CA THR A 244 20.69 19.21 -17.37
C THR A 244 22.20 19.44 -17.17
N PRO A 245 22.94 18.52 -16.53
CA PRO A 245 24.39 18.58 -16.43
C PRO A 245 25.09 18.26 -17.77
#